data_AF-A0AAV3GSF1-F1
#
_entry.id   AF-A0AAV3GSF1-F1
#
_cell.length_a   1.000
_cell.length_b   1.000
_cell.length_c   1.000
_cell.angle_alpha   90.00
_cell.angle_beta   90.00
_cell.angle_gamma   90.00
#
_symmetry.space_group_name_H-M   'P 1'
#
loop_
_entity.id
_entity.type
_entity.pdbx_description
1 polymer ?
#
loop_
_entity_poly.entity_id
_entity_poly.type
_entity_poly.pdbx_seq_one_letter_code
_entity_poly.pdbx_strand_id
1 'polypeptide(L)' 'MTMSQEFILKVRIQLAKYGKSQNWLADTIGISRPYMSDIMNGRRKPDKQIKPIEAALAELEKEK' A
#
# COMPACT_ATOMS: atom_id res chain seq x y z
N MET A 1 -8.48 -10.08 13.92
CA MET A 1 -7.44 -9.55 13.01
C MET A 1 -6.88 -8.28 13.64
N THR A 2 -5.57 -8.04 13.55
CA THR A 2 -5.01 -6.74 13.98
C THR A 2 -5.34 -5.69 12.92
N MET A 3 -5.56 -4.43 13.33
CA MET A 3 -5.85 -3.30 12.43
C MET A 3 -4.90 -3.23 11.23
N SER A 4 -3.63 -3.60 11.41
CA SER A 4 -2.61 -3.65 10.36
C SER A 4 -2.91 -4.65 9.24
N GLN A 5 -3.50 -5.81 9.56
CA GLN A 5 -3.80 -6.86 8.58
C GLN A 5 -4.98 -6.46 7.68
N GLU A 6 -6.03 -5.87 8.26
CA GLU A 6 -7.17 -5.35 7.50
C GLU A 6 -6.77 -4.21 6.58
N PHE A 7 -5.88 -3.32 7.03
CA PHE A 7 -5.31 -2.26 6.19
C PHE A 7 -4.55 -2.84 5.00
N ILE A 8 -3.61 -3.77 5.25
CA ILE A 8 -2.84 -4.42 4.18
C ILE A 8 -3.77 -5.12 3.17
N LEU A 9 -4.82 -5.78 3.65
CA LEU A 9 -5.80 -6.44 2.77
C LEU A 9 -6.51 -5.43 1.86
N LYS A 10 -6.98 -4.30 2.40
CA LYS A 10 -7.58 -3.23 1.60
C LYS A 10 -6.62 -2.71 0.52
N VAL A 11 -5.36 -2.46 0.89
CA VAL A 11 -4.32 -2.03 -0.05
C VAL A 11 -4.16 -3.04 -1.19
N ARG A 12 -4.10 -4.34 -0.88
CA ARG A 12 -3.99 -5.40 -1.91
C ARG A 12 -5.20 -5.42 -2.86
N ILE A 13 -6.40 -5.32 -2.31
CA ILE A 13 -7.64 -5.31 -3.12
C ILE A 13 -7.64 -4.10 -4.06
N GLN A 14 -7.28 -2.93 -3.56
CA GLN A 14 -7.26 -1.71 -4.36
C GLN A 14 -6.20 -1.79 -5.47
N LEU A 15 -4.97 -2.21 -5.15
CA LEU A 15 -3.93 -2.41 -6.15
C LEU A 15 -4.36 -3.41 -7.24
N ALA A 16 -4.98 -4.55 -6.85
CA ALA A 16 -5.49 -5.53 -7.78
C ALA A 16 -6.60 -4.99 -8.69
N LYS A 17 -7.52 -4.20 -8.13
CA LYS A 17 -8.60 -3.52 -8.87
C LYS A 17 -8.07 -2.62 -10.00
N TYR A 18 -6.90 -2.00 -9.80
CA TYR A 18 -6.25 -1.12 -10.78
C TYR A 18 -5.08 -1.77 -11.54
N GLY A 19 -4.87 -3.08 -11.38
CA GLY A 19 -3.75 -3.78 -12.03
C GLY A 19 -2.35 -3.31 -11.59
N LYS A 20 -2.24 -2.67 -10.42
CA LYS A 20 -0.98 -2.17 -9.86
C LYS A 20 -0.34 -3.19 -8.92
N SER A 21 0.96 -3.07 -8.73
CA SER A 21 1.73 -3.93 -7.83
C SER A 21 2.18 -3.16 -6.58
N GLN A 22 2.58 -3.89 -5.53
CA GLN A 22 3.22 -3.27 -4.37
C GLN A 22 4.52 -2.54 -4.73
N ASN A 23 5.21 -2.97 -5.80
CA ASN A 23 6.39 -2.27 -6.29
C ASN A 23 6.03 -0.91 -6.87
N TRP A 24 4.94 -0.82 -7.62
CA TRP A 24 4.41 0.45 -8.11
C TRP A 24 4.10 1.37 -6.92
N LEU A 25 3.39 0.86 -5.90
CA LEU A 25 3.04 1.66 -4.73
C LEU A 25 4.28 2.17 -3.98
N ALA A 26 5.32 1.35 -3.86
CA ALA A 26 6.60 1.74 -3.26
C ALA A 26 7.27 2.89 -4.05
N ASP A 27 7.29 2.77 -5.37
CA ASP A 27 7.83 3.77 -6.29
C ASP A 27 7.05 5.09 -6.18
N THR A 28 5.71 5.02 -6.19
CA THR A 28 4.80 6.17 -6.08
C THR A 28 5.00 6.96 -4.79
N ILE A 29 5.16 6.28 -3.65
CA ILE A 29 5.34 6.95 -2.35
C ILE A 29 6.82 7.19 -1.99
N GLY A 30 7.75 6.88 -2.90
CA GLY A 30 9.17 7.16 -2.74
C GLY A 30 9.88 6.31 -1.67
N ILE A 31 9.44 5.07 -1.44
CA ILE A 31 10.10 4.14 -0.51
C ILE A 31 10.73 2.94 -1.22
N SER A 32 11.68 2.30 -0.54
CA SER A 32 12.32 1.10 -1.07
C SER A 32 11.34 -0.07 -1.18
N ARG A 33 11.36 -0.79 -2.32
CA ARG A 33 10.55 -1.98 -2.59
C ARG A 33 10.65 -3.05 -1.48
N PRO A 34 11.85 -3.43 -0.98
CA PRO A 34 11.96 -4.34 0.16
C PRO A 34 11.31 -3.80 1.43
N TYR A 35 11.37 -2.49 1.69
CA TYR A 35 10.68 -1.89 2.84
C TYR A 35 9.15 -1.98 2.70
N MET A 36 8.62 -1.75 1.50
CA MET A 36 7.20 -1.98 1.20
C MET A 36 6.81 -3.45 1.37
N SER A 37 7.63 -4.38 0.89
CA SER A 37 7.38 -5.81 1.05
C SER A 37 7.31 -6.19 2.54
N ASP A 38 8.20 -5.64 3.37
CA ASP A 38 8.19 -5.85 4.81
C ASP A 38 6.88 -5.37 5.47
N ILE A 39 6.36 -4.22 5.02
CA ILE A 39 5.05 -3.70 5.45
C ILE A 39 3.91 -4.61 4.99
N MET A 40 3.88 -4.97 3.70
CA MET A 40 2.82 -5.78 3.09
C MET A 40 2.79 -7.22 3.60
N ASN A 41 3.89 -7.72 4.15
CA ASN A 41 3.98 -9.01 4.83
C ASN A 41 3.75 -8.92 6.34
N GLY A 42 3.48 -7.73 6.88
CA GLY A 42 3.22 -7.51 8.31
C GLY A 42 4.46 -7.61 9.21
N ARG A 43 5.66 -7.63 8.63
CA ARG A 43 6.94 -7.61 9.37
C ARG A 43 7.24 -6.22 9.94
N ARG A 44 6.73 -5.18 9.27
CA ARG A 44 6.76 -3.79 9.72
C ARG A 44 5.33 -3.27 9.84
N LYS A 45 5.08 -2.46 10.88
CA LYS A 45 3.81 -1.75 10.97
C LYS A 45 3.78 -0.59 9.96
N PRO A 46 2.66 -0.40 9.25
CA PRO A 46 2.52 0.67 8.28
C PRO A 46 2.31 2.05 8.90
N ASP A 47 2.32 2.25 10.23
CA ASP A 47 1.81 3.48 10.89
C ASP A 47 2.29 4.79 10.25
N LYS A 48 3.58 4.87 9.90
CA LYS A 48 4.18 6.06 9.25
C LYS A 48 3.83 6.18 7.75
N GLN A 49 3.48 5.07 7.13
CA GLN A 49 3.19 4.93 5.70
C GLN A 49 1.70 4.83 5.39
N ILE A 50 0.79 4.77 6.38
CA ILE A 50 -0.66 4.74 6.16
C ILE A 50 -1.09 5.94 5.30
N LYS A 51 -0.76 7.16 5.73
CA LYS A 51 -1.13 8.39 5.01
C LYS A 51 -0.62 8.44 3.56
N PRO A 52 0.66 8.21 3.26
CA PRO A 52 1.13 8.24 1.88
C PRO A 52 0.56 7.10 1.04
N ILE A 53 0.33 5.91 1.62
CA ILE A 53 -0.35 4.80 0.92
C ILE A 53 -1.79 5.20 0.57
N GLU A 54 -2.55 5.76 1.51
CA GLU A 54 -3.91 6.21 1.26
C GLU A 54 -3.97 7.30 0.20
N ALA A 55 -3.02 8.25 0.20
CA ALA A 55 -2.92 9.28 -0.83
C ALA A 55 -2.71 8.66 -2.23
N ALA A 56 -1.73 7.76 -2.36
CA ALA A 56 -1.46 7.07 -3.63
C ALA A 56 -2.66 6.23 -4.10
N LEU A 57 -3.39 5.59 -3.18
CA LEU A 57 -4.59 4.85 -3.51
C LEU A 57 -5.75 5.76 -3.93
N ALA A 58 -5.89 6.93 -3.32
CA ALA A 58 -6.91 7.91 -3.70
C ALA A 58 -6.62 8.54 -5.07
N GLU A 59 -5.35 8.69 -5.44
CA GLU A 59 -4.97 9.11 -6.80
C GLU A 59 -5.41 8.08 -7.85
N LEU A 60 -5.23 6.78 -7.58
CA LEU A 60 -5.74 5.72 -8.47
C LEU A 60 -7.26 5.76 -8.66
N GLU A 61 -8.00 6.15 -7.62
CA GLU A 61 -9.46 6.26 -7.73
C GLU A 61 -9.93 7.42 -8.60
N LYS A 62 -9.10 8.47 -8.76
CA LYS A 62 -9.38 9.65 -9.59
C LYS A 62 -9.04 9.45 -11.07
N GLU A 63 -8.21 8.47 -11.42
CA GLU A 63 -7.86 8.15 -12.82
C GLU A 63 -8.96 7.35 -13.55
N LYS A 64 -10.19 7.34 -13.04
CA LYS A 64 -11.34 6.57 -13.56
C LYS A 64 -12.39 7.50 -14.15
#